data_AF-A0AA91TKA9-F1
#
_entry.id   AF-A0AA91TKA9-F1
#
_cell.length_a   1.000
_cell.length_b   1.000
_cell.length_c   1.000
_cell.angle_alpha   90.00
_cell.angle_beta   90.00
_cell.angle_gamma   90.00
#
_symmetry.space_group_name_H-M   'P 1'
#
loop_
_entity.id
_entity.type
_entity.pdbx_description
1 polymer ?
#
loop_
_entity_poly.entity_id
_entity_poly.type
_entity_poly.pdbx_seq_one_letter_code
_entity_poly.pdbx_strand_id
1 'polypeptide(L)'
;MKKKIYFAGSIRGGRNFADLYRKMIEHMQRTDIVLTEHIGQDDINLMEKGRMSDAEIYNQDTAWLQESDMVVAECSNPSLGVGYELAYAESRGIPCHIFYDKSKTQLSAMLTGNPYFVIYPYQTEEELFSLMDKILS
;
A
#
# COMPACT_ATOMS: atom_id res chain seq x y z
N MET A 1 11.93 16.30 8.13
CA MET A 1 10.53 16.17 8.62
C MET A 1 10.08 14.76 8.30
N LYS A 2 9.21 14.15 9.11
CA LYS A 2 8.66 12.81 8.81
C LYS A 2 7.81 12.89 7.54
N LYS A 3 7.93 11.92 6.63
CA LYS A 3 7.08 11.82 5.44
C LYS A 3 5.71 11.25 5.83
N LYS A 4 4.67 11.60 5.09
CA LYS A 4 3.35 10.96 5.12
C LYS A 4 3.31 9.87 4.05
N ILE A 5 3.05 8.63 4.46
CA ILE A 5 2.99 7.47 3.59
C ILE A 5 1.53 7.00 3.52
N TYR A 6 1.01 6.88 2.30
CA TYR A 6 -0.20 6.09 2.06
C TYR A 6 0.21 4.64 1.82
N PHE A 7 -0.14 3.74 2.73
CA PHE A 7 0.07 2.32 2.52
C PHE A 7 -1.14 1.72 1.79
N ALA A 8 -0.90 0.96 0.73
CA ALA A 8 -1.92 0.28 -0.04
C ALA A 8 -1.74 -1.23 0.04
N GLY A 9 -2.81 -1.95 0.37
CA GLY A 9 -2.80 -3.40 0.49
C GLY A 9 -4.19 -3.97 0.23
N SER A 10 -4.27 -5.20 -0.27
CA SER A 10 -5.55 -5.83 -0.57
C SER A 10 -6.41 -6.04 0.68
N ILE A 11 -7.64 -5.53 0.68
CA ILE A 11 -8.66 -5.78 1.72
C ILE A 11 -9.75 -6.71 1.18
N ARG A 12 -10.66 -6.19 0.35
CA ARG A 12 -11.79 -6.96 -0.23
C ARG A 12 -11.35 -8.02 -1.25
N GLY A 13 -10.18 -7.85 -1.87
CA GLY A 13 -9.58 -8.83 -2.80
C GLY A 13 -8.95 -10.05 -2.12
N GLY A 14 -8.96 -10.09 -0.78
CA GLY A 14 -8.32 -11.12 0.03
C GLY A 14 -7.31 -10.52 1.00
N ARG A 15 -7.24 -11.11 2.20
CA ARG A 15 -6.39 -10.64 3.32
C ARG A 15 -5.27 -11.64 3.69
N ASN A 16 -4.82 -12.42 2.71
CA ASN A 16 -3.80 -13.46 2.90
C ASN A 16 -2.46 -12.93 3.45
N PHE A 17 -2.23 -11.63 3.33
CA PHE A 17 -1.01 -10.94 3.75
C PHE A 17 -1.26 -9.89 4.86
N ALA A 18 -2.40 -9.95 5.58
CA ALA A 18 -2.72 -8.98 6.64
C ALA A 18 -1.62 -8.87 7.72
N ASP A 19 -1.06 -10.00 8.15
CA ASP A 19 0.07 -10.01 9.10
C ASP A 19 1.30 -9.30 8.54
N LEU A 20 1.58 -9.47 7.25
CA LEU A 20 2.70 -8.80 6.59
C LEU A 20 2.44 -7.29 6.51
N TYR A 21 1.23 -6.88 6.14
CA TYR A 21 0.82 -5.47 6.10
C TYR A 21 1.02 -4.79 7.45
N ARG A 22 0.58 -5.46 8.54
CA ARG A 22 0.80 -4.97 9.91
C ARG A 22 2.28 -4.72 10.19
N LYS A 23 3.15 -5.69 9.89
CA LYS A 23 4.60 -5.55 10.11
C LYS A 23 5.20 -4.43 9.24
N MET A 24 4.77 -4.29 7.99
CA MET A 24 5.21 -3.21 7.10
C MET A 24 4.83 -1.83 7.66
N ILE A 25 3.57 -1.67 8.08
CA ILE A 25 3.07 -0.43 8.69
C ILE A 25 3.86 -0.09 9.95
N GLU A 26 4.02 -1.05 10.87
CA GLU A 26 4.81 -0.87 12.10
C GLU A 26 6.27 -0.48 11.81
N HIS A 27 6.86 -1.04 10.74
CA HIS A 27 8.21 -0.71 10.33
C HIS A 27 8.33 0.72 9.81
N MET A 28 7.40 1.16 8.94
CA MET A 28 7.36 2.52 8.41
C MET A 28 7.11 3.57 9.49
N GLN A 29 6.25 3.26 10.47
CA GLN A 29 5.90 4.17 11.57
C GLN A 29 7.09 4.50 12.49
N ARG A 30 8.20 3.75 12.42
CA ARG A 30 9.43 4.05 13.18
C ARG A 30 10.01 5.40 12.79
N THR A 31 9.97 5.75 11.51
CA THR A 31 10.62 6.95 10.97
C THR A 31 9.62 7.94 10.36
N ASP A 32 8.51 7.45 9.81
CA ASP A 32 7.54 8.23 9.04
C ASP A 32 6.10 8.14 9.63
N ILE A 33 5.12 8.79 9.00
CA ILE A 33 3.70 8.79 9.39
C ILE A 33 2.94 7.94 8.36
N VAL A 34 2.18 6.94 8.80
CA VAL A 34 1.35 6.10 7.90
C VAL A 34 -0.11 6.49 8.03
N LEU A 35 -0.73 6.95 6.94
CA LEU A 35 -2.11 7.47 6.92
C LEU A 35 -3.15 6.35 7.02
N THR A 36 -2.84 5.16 6.51
CA THR A 36 -3.74 4.00 6.38
C THR A 36 -3.37 2.87 7.33
N GLU A 37 -2.99 3.20 8.57
CA GLU A 37 -2.54 2.22 9.57
C GLU A 37 -3.57 1.12 9.89
N HIS A 38 -4.86 1.41 9.69
CA HIS A 38 -5.96 0.47 9.89
C HIS A 38 -5.89 -0.75 8.95
N ILE A 39 -5.18 -0.65 7.81
CA ILE A 39 -4.97 -1.77 6.86
C ILE A 39 -4.28 -2.98 7.51
N GLY A 40 -3.44 -2.72 8.53
CA GLY A 40 -2.75 -3.76 9.30
C GLY A 40 -3.57 -4.39 10.42
N GLN A 41 -4.80 -3.93 10.67
CA GLN A 41 -5.62 -4.41 11.79
C GLN A 41 -6.49 -5.60 11.39
N ASP A 42 -6.60 -6.61 12.26
CA ASP A 42 -7.37 -7.83 11.99
C ASP A 42 -8.85 -7.54 11.73
N ASP A 43 -9.40 -6.53 12.40
CA ASP A 43 -10.85 -6.27 12.45
C ASP A 43 -11.35 -5.19 11.47
N ILE A 44 -10.58 -4.92 10.40
CA ILE A 44 -10.89 -3.86 9.43
C ILE A 44 -12.28 -4.01 8.80
N ASN A 45 -12.73 -5.26 8.62
CA ASN A 45 -14.02 -5.58 8.03
C ASN A 45 -15.18 -5.14 8.93
N LEU A 46 -15.01 -5.13 10.25
CA LEU A 46 -16.02 -4.59 11.17
C LEU A 46 -16.00 -3.05 11.20
N MET A 47 -14.84 -2.43 10.98
CA MET A 47 -14.73 -0.96 10.87
C MET A 47 -15.36 -0.43 9.57
N GLU A 48 -15.11 -1.08 8.42
CA GLU A 48 -15.70 -0.69 7.12
C GLU A 48 -17.21 -0.97 7.05
N LYS A 49 -17.70 -2.10 7.58
CA LYS A 49 -19.10 -2.51 7.43
C LYS A 49 -20.09 -1.73 8.29
N GLY A 50 -19.61 -0.96 9.28
CA GLY A 50 -20.49 -0.40 10.32
C GLY A 50 -20.65 1.12 10.33
N ARG A 51 -19.79 1.89 9.65
CA ARG A 51 -19.66 3.34 9.94
C ARG A 51 -19.57 4.28 8.75
N MET A 52 -19.19 3.81 7.56
CA MET A 52 -18.97 4.68 6.40
C MET A 52 -19.58 4.08 5.14
N SER A 53 -20.23 4.93 4.36
CA SER A 53 -20.68 4.61 3.00
C SER A 53 -19.47 4.47 2.05
N ASP A 54 -19.64 3.75 0.95
CA ASP A 54 -18.57 3.61 -0.06
C ASP A 54 -18.11 4.98 -0.60
N ALA A 55 -18.99 5.99 -0.64
CA ALA A 55 -18.64 7.36 -1.04
C ALA A 55 -17.74 8.07 0.00
N GLU A 56 -17.97 7.84 1.29
CA GLU A 56 -17.13 8.37 2.35
C GLU A 56 -15.75 7.73 2.35
N ILE A 57 -15.67 6.40 2.14
CA ILE A 57 -14.39 5.68 1.98
C ILE A 57 -13.61 6.26 0.80
N TYR A 58 -14.26 6.40 -0.35
CA TYR A 58 -13.65 7.00 -1.55
C TYR A 58 -13.08 8.41 -1.28
N ASN A 59 -13.90 9.29 -0.68
CA ASN A 59 -13.47 10.67 -0.41
C ASN A 59 -12.33 10.72 0.60
N GLN A 60 -12.36 9.87 1.62
CA GLN A 60 -11.33 9.81 2.64
C GLN A 60 -9.99 9.29 2.08
N ASP A 61 -10.02 8.18 1.35
CA ASP A 61 -8.82 7.57 0.78
C ASP A 61 -8.18 8.48 -0.27
N THR A 62 -8.98 9.11 -1.13
CA THR A 62 -8.46 10.07 -2.11
C THR A 62 -7.92 11.35 -1.47
N ALA A 63 -8.46 11.79 -0.33
CA ALA A 63 -7.88 12.89 0.45
C ALA A 63 -6.53 12.48 1.06
N TRP A 64 -6.42 11.28 1.64
CA TRP A 64 -5.16 10.79 2.17
C TRP A 64 -4.10 10.57 1.09
N LEU A 65 -4.47 10.07 -0.09
CA LEU A 65 -3.57 9.98 -1.24
C LEU A 65 -3.01 11.37 -1.59
N GLN A 66 -3.87 12.39 -1.69
CA GLN A 66 -3.43 13.76 -2.00
C GLN A 66 -2.52 14.37 -0.93
N GLU A 67 -2.69 14.00 0.33
CA GLU A 67 -1.84 14.47 1.44
C GLU A 67 -0.53 13.70 1.59
N SER A 68 -0.39 12.54 0.92
CA SER A 68 0.79 11.68 1.07
C SER A 68 1.98 12.23 0.29
N ASP A 69 3.18 12.07 0.86
CA ASP A 69 4.43 12.35 0.17
C ASP A 69 4.81 11.19 -0.77
N MET A 70 4.28 9.99 -0.52
CA MET A 70 4.50 8.78 -1.30
C MET A 70 3.46 7.70 -1.02
N VAL A 71 3.29 6.79 -1.98
CA VAL A 71 2.53 5.54 -1.83
C VAL A 71 3.50 4.37 -1.69
N VAL A 72 3.23 3.50 -0.72
CA VAL A 72 3.87 2.18 -0.59
C VAL A 72 2.80 1.12 -0.72
N ALA A 73 2.87 0.30 -1.78
CA ALA A 73 1.88 -0.73 -2.05
C ALA A 73 2.48 -2.13 -1.89
N GLU A 74 1.78 -3.03 -1.21
CA GLU A 74 2.05 -4.47 -1.23
C GLU A 74 1.05 -5.14 -2.19
N CYS A 75 1.58 -5.70 -3.28
CA CYS A 75 0.82 -6.17 -4.43
C CYS A 75 0.92 -7.68 -4.64
N SER A 76 1.32 -8.46 -3.62
CA SER A 76 1.33 -9.91 -3.70
C SER A 76 -0.07 -10.48 -3.93
N ASN A 77 -1.09 -9.87 -3.33
CA ASN A 77 -2.49 -10.21 -3.57
C ASN A 77 -3.14 -9.22 -4.55
N PRO A 78 -3.56 -9.65 -5.76
CA PRO A 78 -4.23 -8.76 -6.72
C PRO A 78 -5.45 -8.07 -6.13
N SER A 79 -5.56 -6.75 -6.33
CA SER A 79 -6.65 -5.93 -5.79
C SER A 79 -7.02 -4.81 -6.75
N LEU A 80 -8.31 -4.71 -7.09
CA LEU A 80 -8.85 -3.61 -7.90
C LEU A 80 -8.70 -2.27 -7.18
N GLY A 81 -8.89 -2.25 -5.85
CA GLY A 81 -8.73 -1.04 -5.04
C GLY A 81 -7.30 -0.52 -5.09
N VAL A 82 -6.32 -1.39 -4.85
CA VAL A 82 -4.89 -1.03 -4.91
C VAL A 82 -4.50 -0.58 -6.31
N GLY A 83 -5.02 -1.23 -7.36
CA GLY A 83 -4.83 -0.77 -8.73
C GLY A 83 -5.40 0.63 -8.99
N TYR A 84 -6.58 0.94 -8.45
CA TYR A 84 -7.20 2.26 -8.55
C TYR A 84 -6.37 3.32 -7.80
N GLU A 85 -5.93 3.03 -6.58
CA GLU A 85 -5.10 3.91 -5.75
C GLU A 85 -3.77 4.25 -6.45
N LEU A 86 -3.10 3.26 -7.04
CA LEU A 86 -1.85 3.44 -7.79
C LEU A 86 -2.04 4.33 -9.02
N ALA A 87 -3.09 4.09 -9.81
CA ALA A 87 -3.39 4.92 -10.98
C ALA A 87 -3.77 6.36 -10.59
N TYR A 88 -4.49 6.53 -9.47
CA TYR A 88 -4.84 7.84 -8.92
C TYR A 88 -3.57 8.61 -8.51
N ALA A 89 -2.67 7.96 -7.77
CA ALA A 89 -1.42 8.53 -7.32
C ALA A 89 -0.51 8.92 -8.50
N GLU A 90 -0.41 8.06 -9.52
CA GLU A 90 0.29 8.35 -10.77
C GLU A 90 -0.27 9.61 -11.45
N SER A 91 -1.58 9.73 -11.59
CA SER A 91 -2.22 10.87 -12.25
C SER A 91 -1.93 12.23 -11.57
N ARG A 92 -1.44 12.20 -10.34
CA ARG A 92 -1.11 13.37 -9.51
C ARG A 92 0.38 13.56 -9.28
N GLY A 93 1.23 12.71 -9.83
CA GLY A 93 2.68 12.81 -9.64
C GLY A 93 3.16 12.41 -8.25
N ILE A 94 2.35 11.65 -7.49
CA ILE A 94 2.76 11.12 -6.18
C ILE A 94 3.69 9.90 -6.38
N PRO A 95 4.91 9.89 -5.84
CA PRO A 95 5.84 8.77 -5.96
C PRO A 95 5.22 7.45 -5.46
N CYS A 96 5.35 6.39 -6.25
CA CYS A 96 4.74 5.09 -5.97
C CYS A 96 5.79 3.98 -5.92
N HIS A 97 5.84 3.27 -4.80
CA HIS A 97 6.73 2.15 -4.54
C HIS A 97 5.92 0.86 -4.39
N ILE A 98 6.12 -0.09 -5.29
CA ILE A 98 5.37 -1.34 -5.32
C ILE A 98 6.26 -2.48 -4.85
N PHE A 99 5.84 -3.18 -3.81
CA PHE A 99 6.45 -4.41 -3.33
C PHE A 99 5.57 -5.59 -3.73
N TYR A 100 6.19 -6.71 -4.11
CA TYR A 100 5.46 -7.96 -4.29
C TYR A 100 6.36 -9.19 -4.13
N ASP A 101 5.79 -10.26 -3.59
CA ASP A 101 6.42 -11.57 -3.47
C ASP A 101 6.43 -12.25 -4.85
N LYS A 102 7.59 -12.20 -5.52
CA LYS A 102 7.78 -12.75 -6.86
C LYS A 102 7.64 -14.27 -6.92
N SER A 103 7.61 -14.96 -5.77
CA SER A 103 7.36 -16.41 -5.72
C SER A 103 5.87 -16.76 -5.67
N LYS A 104 5.01 -15.81 -5.28
CA LYS A 104 3.57 -16.04 -5.06
C LYS A 104 2.69 -15.40 -6.13
N THR A 105 3.14 -14.33 -6.76
CA THR A 105 2.34 -13.61 -7.75
C THR A 105 3.16 -13.19 -8.95
N GLN A 106 2.46 -13.11 -10.09
CA GLN A 106 2.94 -12.40 -11.25
C GLN A 106 2.27 -11.03 -11.26
N LEU A 107 3.04 -9.97 -11.03
CA LEU A 107 2.52 -8.61 -11.03
C LEU A 107 1.94 -8.25 -12.41
N SER A 108 0.85 -7.49 -12.41
CA SER A 108 0.15 -7.06 -13.63
C SER A 108 1.10 -6.42 -14.64
N ALA A 109 0.97 -6.81 -15.92
CA ALA A 109 1.74 -6.22 -17.03
C ALA A 109 1.53 -4.69 -17.15
N MET A 110 0.37 -4.19 -16.72
CA MET A 110 0.09 -2.75 -16.68
C MET A 110 0.98 -2.00 -15.68
N LEU A 111 1.33 -2.65 -14.56
CA LEU A 111 2.21 -2.06 -13.55
C LEU A 111 3.68 -2.23 -13.96
N THR A 112 4.08 -3.43 -14.38
CA THR A 112 5.48 -3.71 -14.76
C THR A 112 5.90 -3.02 -16.06
N GLY A 113 4.96 -2.75 -16.97
CA GLY A 113 5.19 -2.00 -18.20
C GLY A 113 5.18 -0.48 -18.04
N ASN A 114 4.80 0.04 -16.87
CA ASN A 114 4.71 1.48 -16.63
C ASN A 114 5.96 1.98 -15.86
N PRO A 115 6.82 2.80 -16.47
CA PRO A 115 8.07 3.27 -15.87
C PRO A 115 7.87 4.26 -14.71
N TYR A 116 6.63 4.73 -14.48
CA TYR A 116 6.32 5.61 -13.36
C TYR A 116 6.51 4.92 -12.01
N PHE A 117 6.21 3.62 -11.93
CA PHE A 117 6.29 2.86 -10.69
C PHE A 117 7.71 2.38 -10.41
N VAL A 118 8.17 2.55 -9.17
CA VAL A 118 9.39 1.90 -8.69
C VAL A 118 9.02 0.57 -8.07
N ILE A 119 9.46 -0.54 -8.69
CA ILE A 119 9.00 -1.88 -8.34
C ILE A 119 10.11 -2.67 -7.63
N TYR A 120 9.76 -3.29 -6.51
CA TYR A 120 10.62 -4.04 -5.60
C TYR A 120 10.12 -5.49 -5.46
N PRO A 121 10.56 -6.40 -6.34
CA PRO A 121 10.27 -7.81 -6.19
C PRO A 121 11.08 -8.41 -5.03
N TYR A 122 10.43 -9.13 -4.11
CA TYR A 122 11.11 -9.80 -2.99
C TYR A 122 10.68 -11.28 -2.89
N GLN A 123 11.41 -12.08 -2.13
CA GLN A 123 11.08 -13.48 -1.80
C GLN A 123 10.99 -13.75 -0.30
N THR A 124 11.64 -12.94 0.53
CA THR A 124 11.65 -13.10 1.99
C THR A 124 11.26 -11.79 2.68
N GLU A 125 10.75 -11.89 3.91
CA GLU A 125 10.47 -10.69 4.72
C GLU A 125 11.75 -9.87 4.99
N GLU A 126 12.90 -10.52 5.15
CA GLU A 126 14.19 -9.84 5.35
C GLU A 126 14.56 -8.97 4.13
N GLU A 127 14.43 -9.51 2.91
CA GLU A 127 14.66 -8.75 1.67
C GLU A 127 13.69 -7.58 1.56
N LEU A 128 12.40 -7.81 1.86
CA LEU A 128 11.37 -6.77 1.88
C LEU A 128 11.75 -5.60 2.79
N PHE A 129 12.07 -5.87 4.07
CA PHE A 129 12.39 -4.81 5.02
C PHE A 129 13.71 -4.10 4.67
N SER A 130 14.71 -4.83 4.17
CA SER A 130 15.96 -4.22 3.68
C SER A 130 15.74 -3.29 2.47
N LEU A 131 14.80 -3.61 1.60
CA LEU A 131 14.41 -2.74 0.48
C LEU A 131 13.61 -1.53 0.97
N MET A 132 12.70 -1.70 1.94
CA MET A 132 11.96 -0.59 2.55
C MET A 132 12.87 0.42 3.23
N ASP A 133 13.93 -0.03 3.93
CA ASP A 133 14.88 0.87 4.59
C ASP A 133 15.57 1.85 3.62
N LYS A 134 15.60 1.56 2.32
CA LYS A 134 16.19 2.43 1.29
C LYS A 134 15.29 3.61 0.90
N ILE A 135 13.99 3.53 1.20
CA ILE A 135 13.00 4.55 0.80
C ILE A 135 12.48 5.38 1.98
N LEU A 136 12.61 4.83 3.20
CA LEU A 136 12.21 5.51 4.44
C LEU A 136 13.24 6.56 4.86
N SER A 137 12.79 7.48 5.73
CA SER A 137 13.59 8.61 6.22
C SER A 137 14.59 8.24 7.32
#